data_AF-A0A835DWY9-F1
#
_entry.id   AF-A0A835DWY9-F1
#
_cell.length_a   1.000
_cell.length_b   1.000
_cell.length_c   1.000
_cell.angle_alpha   90.00
_cell.angle_beta   90.00
_cell.angle_gamma   90.00
#
_symmetry.space_group_name_H-M   'P 1'
#
loop_
_entity.id
_entity.type
_entity.pdbx_description
1 polymer ?
#
loop_
_entity_poly.entity_id
_entity_poly.type
_entity_poly.pdbx_seq_one_letter_code
_entity_poly.pdbx_strand_id
1 'polypeptide(L)' 'MAPEMPKKAVRALVMLVTWEIWKERNARIFRHHESSALLLFTKIKSEASDWCLAGAKHLSL' A
#
# COMPACT_ATOMS: atom_id res chain seq x y z
N MET A 1 9.94 -12.76 -19.80
CA MET A 1 9.08 -13.56 -18.91
C MET A 1 9.13 -12.90 -17.54
N ALA A 2 8.08 -12.14 -17.17
CA ALA A 2 8.07 -11.47 -15.88
C ALA A 2 8.09 -12.52 -14.76
N PRO A 3 8.86 -12.34 -13.67
CA PRO A 3 8.86 -13.29 -12.57
C PRO A 3 7.44 -13.42 -12.04
N GLU A 4 6.94 -14.65 -11.88
CA GLU A 4 5.63 -14.87 -11.28
C GLU A 4 5.68 -14.33 -9.84
N MET A 5 4.96 -13.25 -9.58
CA MET A 5 4.84 -12.72 -8.24
C MET A 5 4.19 -13.77 -7.33
N PRO A 6 4.76 -14.07 -6.16
CA PRO A 6 4.16 -14.99 -5.23
C PRO A 6 2.72 -14.57 -4.92
N LYS A 7 1.74 -15.47 -5.03
CA LYS A 7 0.31 -15.18 -4.75
C LYS A 7 0.11 -14.48 -3.40
N LYS A 8 0.96 -14.79 -2.42
CA LYS A 8 0.98 -14.15 -1.09
C LYS A 8 1.33 -12.66 -1.16
N ALA A 9 2.31 -12.28 -2.00
CA ALA A 9 2.70 -10.89 -2.27
C ALA A 9 1.53 -10.09 -2.84
N VAL A 10 0.88 -10.64 -3.86
CA VAL A 10 -0.28 -9.98 -4.51
C VAL A 10 -1.40 -9.75 -3.51
N ARG A 11 -1.76 -10.75 -2.69
CA ARG A 11 -2.81 -10.61 -1.67
C ARG A 11 -2.48 -9.53 -0.63
N ALA A 12 -1.24 -9.51 -0.14
CA ALA A 12 -0.79 -8.52 0.83
C ALA A 12 -0.78 -7.10 0.23
N LEU A 13 -0.33 -6.94 -1.02
CA LEU A 13 -0.40 -5.65 -1.73
C LEU A 13 -1.84 -5.18 -1.94
N VAL A 14 -2.76 -6.07 -2.34
CA VAL A 14 -4.18 -5.72 -2.48
C VAL A 14 -4.76 -5.24 -1.15
N MET A 15 -4.49 -5.94 -0.06
CA MET A 15 -4.93 -5.51 1.28
C MET A 15 -4.37 -4.14 1.66
N LEU A 16 -3.08 -3.91 1.43
CA LEU A 16 -2.42 -2.64 1.73
C LEU A 16 -3.01 -1.47 0.91
N VAL A 17 -3.19 -1.67 -0.39
CA VAL A 17 -3.81 -0.65 -1.28
C VAL A 17 -5.23 -0.34 -0.84
N THR A 18 -6.05 -1.37 -0.59
CA THR A 18 -7.42 -1.19 -0.09
C THR A 18 -7.44 -0.43 1.25
N TRP A 19 -6.51 -0.74 2.15
CA TRP A 19 -6.36 -0.08 3.44
C TRP A 19 -6.00 1.41 3.32
N GLU A 20 -5.01 1.75 2.49
CA GLU A 20 -4.63 3.15 2.28
C GLU A 20 -5.74 3.98 1.63
N ILE A 21 -6.47 3.41 0.67
CA ILE A 21 -7.64 4.07 0.05
C ILE A 21 -8.73 4.33 1.10
N TRP A 22 -9.00 3.35 1.96
CA TRP A 22 -9.98 3.52 3.03
C TRP A 22 -9.56 4.63 4.02
N LYS A 23 -8.28 4.67 4.42
CA LYS A 23 -7.75 5.74 5.27
C LYS A 23 -7.85 7.11 4.62
N GLU A 24 -7.52 7.23 3.33
CA GLU A 24 -7.65 8.48 2.56
C GLU A 24 -9.10 8.95 2.51
N ARG A 25 -10.06 8.05 2.21
CA ARG A 25 -11.50 8.37 2.24
C ARG A 25 -11.93 8.89 3.61
N ASN A 26 -11.47 8.26 4.69
CA ASN A 26 -11.79 8.71 6.04
C ASN A 26 -11.16 10.07 6.37
N ALA A 27 -9.93 10.32 5.93
CA ALA A 27 -9.30 11.63 6.11
C ALA A 27 -10.09 12.74 5.40
N ARG A 28 -10.56 12.48 4.17
CA ARG A 28 -11.39 13.43 3.41
C ARG A 28 -12.71 13.74 4.10
N ILE A 29 -13.39 12.72 4.62
CA ILE A 29 -14.71 12.88 5.26
C ILE A 29 -14.59 13.49 6.65
N PHE A 30 -13.74 12.93 7.51
CA PHE A 30 -13.70 13.28 8.93
C PHE A 30 -12.72 14.39 9.28
N ARG A 31 -11.72 14.64 8.42
CA ARG A 31 -10.68 15.67 8.65
C ARG A 31 -10.68 16.76 7.60
N HIS A 32 -11.59 16.71 6.62
CA HIS A 32 -11.63 17.62 5.48
C HIS A 32 -10.26 17.76 4.78
N HIS A 33 -9.47 16.69 4.79
CA HIS A 33 -8.12 16.67 4.23
C HIS A 33 -8.06 15.73 3.02
N GLU A 34 -7.59 16.26 1.90
CA GLU A 34 -7.40 15.51 0.65
C GLU A 34 -5.92 15.45 0.28
N SER A 35 -5.43 14.23 0.04
CA SER A 35 -4.13 13.96 -0.57
C SER A 35 -4.27 13.77 -2.07
N SER A 36 -3.26 14.17 -2.84
CA SER A 36 -3.19 13.82 -4.26
C SER A 36 -3.02 12.30 -4.45
N ALA A 37 -3.46 11.78 -5.60
CA ALA A 37 -3.27 10.37 -5.94
C ALA A 37 -1.78 9.96 -5.93
N LEU A 38 -0.88 10.88 -6.35
CA LEU A 38 0.56 10.66 -6.32
C LEU A 38 1.08 10.52 -4.88
N LEU A 39 0.61 11.35 -3.95
CA LEU A 39 1.00 11.26 -2.55
C LEU A 39 0.51 9.95 -1.90
N LEU A 40 -0.74 9.56 -2.20
CA LEU A 40 -1.29 8.27 -1.75
C LEU A 40 -0.47 7.09 -2.27
N PHE A 41 -0.08 7.13 -3.54
CA PHE A 41 0.76 6.10 -4.15
C PHE A 41 2.15 6.02 -3.51
N THR A 42 2.80 7.16 -3.25
CA THR A 42 4.08 7.22 -2.53
C THR A 42 3.95 6.61 -1.13
N LYS A 43 2.85 6.90 -0.44
CA LYS A 43 2.59 6.34 0.89
C LYS A 43 2.43 4.82 0.87
N ILE A 44 1.69 4.28 -0.11
CA ILE A 44 1.55 2.82 -0.30
C ILE A 44 2.92 2.17 -0.52
N LYS A 45 3.79 2.78 -1.33
CA LYS A 45 5.15 2.26 -1.56
C LYS A 45 6.00 2.29 -0.28
N SER A 46 5.94 3.38 0.48
CA SER A 46 6.66 3.51 1.76
C SER A 46 6.22 2.41 2.72
N GLU A 47 4.91 2.26 2.92
CA GLU A 47 4.36 1.26 3.85
C GLU A 47 4.71 -0.17 3.41
N ALA A 48 4.70 -0.46 2.10
CA ALA A 48 5.15 -1.75 1.57
C ALA A 48 6.64 -2.01 1.89
N SER A 49 7.49 -1.00 1.74
CA SER A 49 8.91 -1.08 2.12
C SER A 49 9.08 -1.31 3.63
N ASP A 50 8.32 -0.60 4.45
CA ASP A 50 8.35 -0.76 5.91
C ASP A 50 7.95 -2.18 6.32
N TRP A 51 6.95 -2.77 5.65
CA TRP A 51 6.57 -4.16 5.87
C TRP A 51 7.67 -5.14 5.48
N CYS A 52 8.39 -4.87 4.38
CA CYS A 52 9.55 -5.68 3.98
C CYS A 52 10.65 -5.65 5.05
N LEU A 53 10.98 -4.46 5.56
CA LEU A 53 11.94 -4.26 6.64
C LEU A 53 11.49 -4.97 7.93
N ALA A 54 10.18 -4.98 8.21
CA ALA A 54 9.57 -5.70 9.32
C ALA A 54 9.48 -7.23 9.12
N GLY A 55 10.03 -7.78 8.03
CA GLY A 55 10.12 -9.22 7.79
C GLY A 55 9.11 -9.79 6.80
N ALA A 56 8.25 -8.97 6.19
CA ALA A 56 7.37 -9.38 5.09
C ALA A 56 8.16 -9.51 3.77
N LYS A 57 9.20 -10.34 3.74
CA LYS A 57 10.11 -10.55 2.59
C LYS A 57 9.42 -10.94 1.27
N HIS A 58 8.17 -11.37 1.31
CA HIS A 58 7.37 -11.67 0.13
C HIS A 58 6.90 -10.41 -0.61
N LEU A 59 7.03 -9.23 0.01
CA LEU A 59 6.68 -7.94 -0.55
C LEU A 59 7.89 -7.19 -1.10
N SER A 60 9.11 -7.73 -0.98
CA SER A 60 10.29 -7.09 -1.54
C SER A 60 10.15 -7.09 -3.05
N LEU A 61 9.82 -5.92 -3.60
CA LEU A 61 9.78 -5.64 -5.03
C LEU A 61 11.19 -5.49 -5.58
#